data_AF-T1IK55-F1
#
_entry.id   AF-T1IK55-F1
#
_cell.length_a   1.000
_cell.length_b   1.000
_cell.length_c   1.000
_cell.angle_alpha   90.00
_cell.angle_beta   90.00
_cell.angle_gamma   90.00
#
_symmetry.space_group_name_H-M   'P 1'
#
loop_
_entity.id
_entity.type
_entity.pdbx_description
1 polymer ?
#
loop_
_entity_poly.entity_id
_entity_poly.type
_entity_poly.pdbx_seq_one_letter_code
_entity_poly.pdbx_strand_id
1 'polypeptide(L)'
;MLKTKFLRVGNYESHCSLDHDARNELNCWVKNLDFCKGRSLIPKPVSLVITTDACNTGHRGWGAVCNNVKISEKFSSFELKKHINVLGLLGAYLALKSFARNSSDSSIKIRIDNTSAVAAINHLGSPLSPELTALAQDIWSWAMAHNLNIIAEHNPGAKNIKADAASRGSVKDSEDWKLDPVIFSRISNLWGPFSIDLFASHHNHQFCSFFSWRPNPSALAFIALIQD
;
A
#
# COMPACT_ATOMS: atom_id res chain seq x y z
N MET A 1 1.69 0.45 24.45
CA MET A 1 2.03 -0.59 25.45
C MET A 1 2.04 -0.02 26.88
N LEU A 2 1.11 0.88 27.23
CA LEU A 2 1.10 1.65 28.49
C LEU A 2 0.31 0.99 29.64
N LYS A 3 -0.60 0.06 29.32
CA LYS A 3 -1.59 -0.45 30.29
C LYS A 3 -1.00 -1.36 31.37
N THR A 4 0.08 -2.09 31.11
CA THR A 4 0.50 -3.23 31.95
C THR A 4 1.57 -2.91 32.99
N LYS A 5 2.32 -1.82 32.87
CA LYS A 5 3.34 -1.45 33.88
C LYS A 5 2.83 -0.47 34.94
N PHE A 6 1.99 0.49 34.57
CA PHE A 6 1.54 1.55 35.49
C PHE A 6 0.51 1.03 36.51
N LEU A 7 -0.45 0.22 36.08
CA LEU A 7 -1.52 -0.33 36.93
C LEU A 7 -1.07 -1.43 37.91
N ARG A 8 0.15 -1.96 37.78
CA ARG A 8 0.66 -3.00 38.68
C ARG A 8 1.21 -2.43 40.00
N VAL A 9 1.45 -1.12 40.08
CA VAL A 9 2.06 -0.45 41.25
C VAL A 9 1.42 0.91 41.58
N GLY A 10 0.72 1.55 40.64
CA GLY A 10 0.15 2.90 40.82
C GLY A 10 -1.32 2.94 41.29
N ASN A 11 -1.67 4.02 41.99
CA ASN A 11 -3.06 4.40 42.31
C ASN A 11 -3.70 5.14 41.10
N TYR A 12 -5.02 5.07 40.93
CA TYR A 12 -5.76 5.79 39.88
C TYR A 12 -5.51 7.31 39.87
N GLU A 13 -5.24 7.89 41.05
CA GLU A 13 -4.95 9.33 41.23
C GLU A 13 -3.48 9.70 40.93
N SER A 14 -2.63 8.74 40.53
CA SER A 14 -1.22 9.04 40.30
C SER A 14 -1.00 9.76 38.96
N HIS A 15 -0.19 10.83 38.99
CA HIS A 15 0.19 11.54 37.78
C HIS A 15 1.08 10.67 36.89
N CYS A 16 0.66 10.48 35.64
CA CYS A 16 1.43 9.79 34.61
C CYS A 16 1.93 10.79 33.56
N SER A 17 3.21 10.72 33.24
CA SER A 17 3.77 11.48 32.12
C SER A 17 3.58 10.69 30.83
N LEU A 18 2.92 11.31 29.84
CA LEU A 18 2.78 10.74 28.50
C LEU A 18 4.13 10.74 27.79
N ASP A 19 4.48 9.63 27.16
CA ASP A 19 5.64 9.53 26.28
C ASP A 19 5.41 10.31 24.97
N HIS A 20 6.47 10.42 24.16
CA HIS A 20 6.43 11.20 22.92
C HIS A 20 5.40 10.63 21.93
N ASP A 21 5.33 9.30 21.80
CA ASP A 21 4.44 8.62 20.86
C ASP A 21 2.97 8.82 21.24
N ALA A 22 2.63 8.68 22.53
CA ALA A 22 1.28 8.92 23.03
C ALA A 22 0.86 10.38 22.85
N ARG A 23 1.76 11.34 23.05
CA ARG A 23 1.47 12.76 22.77
C ARG A 23 1.24 13.00 21.28
N ASN A 24 2.04 12.39 20.41
CA ASN A 24 1.85 12.50 18.96
C ASN A 24 0.52 11.90 18.52
N GLU A 25 0.15 10.74 19.07
CA GLU A 25 -1.14 10.10 18.80
C GLU A 25 -2.31 10.97 19.27
N LEU A 26 -2.25 11.52 20.48
CA LEU A 26 -3.28 12.44 20.98
C LEU A 26 -3.37 13.72 20.14
N ASN A 27 -2.24 14.30 19.73
CA ASN A 27 -2.23 15.45 18.84
C ASN A 27 -2.84 15.12 17.47
N CYS A 28 -2.60 13.91 16.96
CA CYS A 28 -3.24 13.41 15.74
C CYS A 28 -4.76 13.35 15.93
N TRP A 29 -5.24 12.77 17.04
CA TRP A 29 -6.68 12.74 17.34
C TRP A 29 -7.27 14.15 17.39
N VAL A 30 -6.69 15.06 18.16
CA VAL A 30 -7.20 16.44 18.29
C VAL A 30 -7.32 17.13 16.93
N LYS A 31 -6.34 16.97 16.04
CA LYS A 31 -6.36 17.56 14.68
C LYS A 31 -7.40 16.93 13.77
N ASN A 32 -7.73 15.65 13.98
CA ASN A 32 -8.61 14.89 13.11
C ASN A 32 -10.04 14.75 13.63
N LEU A 33 -10.34 15.17 14.87
CA LEU A 33 -11.68 15.05 15.47
C LEU A 33 -12.79 15.61 14.58
N ASP A 34 -12.58 16.78 13.96
CA ASP A 34 -13.57 17.41 13.08
C ASP A 34 -13.76 16.67 11.74
N PHE A 35 -12.75 15.91 11.31
CA PHE A 35 -12.76 15.13 10.07
C PHE A 35 -13.22 13.67 10.30
N CYS A 36 -13.06 13.17 11.52
CA CYS A 36 -13.50 11.85 11.95
C CYS A 36 -15.03 11.84 12.14
N LYS A 37 -15.79 11.79 11.04
CA LYS A 37 -17.26 11.65 11.05
C LYS A 37 -17.78 10.30 11.59
N GLY A 38 -16.91 9.54 12.27
CA GLY A 38 -17.16 8.18 12.70
C GLY A 38 -17.32 7.21 11.53
N ARG A 39 -17.57 5.94 11.86
CA ARG A 39 -17.93 4.93 10.86
C ARG A 39 -19.41 5.12 10.52
N SER A 40 -19.71 5.38 9.25
CA SER A 40 -21.10 5.46 8.79
C SER A 40 -21.86 4.18 9.16
N LEU A 41 -23.02 4.34 9.78
CA LEU A 41 -23.93 3.22 10.10
C LEU A 41 -24.47 2.57 8.82
N ILE A 42 -24.56 3.35 7.73
CA ILE A 42 -24.91 2.86 6.41
C ILE A 42 -23.61 2.54 5.68
N PRO A 43 -23.31 1.27 5.38
CA PRO A 43 -22.10 0.91 4.67
C PRO A 43 -22.14 1.50 3.26
N LYS A 44 -21.08 2.23 2.88
CA LYS A 44 -20.91 2.70 1.50
C LYS A 44 -20.87 1.48 0.57
N PRO A 45 -21.44 1.55 -0.64
CA PRO A 45 -21.38 0.45 -1.59
C PRO A 45 -19.93 0.06 -1.89
N VAL A 46 -19.71 -1.24 -2.07
CA VAL A 46 -18.41 -1.75 -2.52
C VAL A 46 -18.29 -1.43 -4.02
N SER A 47 -17.41 -0.48 -4.35
CA SER A 47 -17.16 -0.05 -5.74
C SER A 47 -16.11 -0.92 -6.42
N LEU A 48 -15.20 -1.51 -5.64
CA LEU A 48 -14.06 -2.24 -6.15
C LEU A 48 -13.71 -3.44 -5.27
N VAL A 49 -13.34 -4.55 -5.91
CA VAL A 49 -12.82 -5.74 -5.24
C VAL A 49 -11.43 -6.03 -5.78
N ILE A 50 -10.43 -5.91 -4.93
CA ILE A 50 -9.03 -6.17 -5.23
C ILE A 50 -8.64 -7.47 -4.55
N THR A 51 -7.97 -8.37 -5.27
CA THR A 51 -7.38 -9.58 -4.69
C THR A 51 -5.88 -9.49 -4.81
N THR A 52 -5.15 -9.68 -3.72
CA THR A 52 -3.70 -9.49 -3.67
C THR A 52 -3.02 -10.69 -3.04
N ASP A 53 -1.75 -10.85 -3.38
CA ASP A 53 -0.83 -11.76 -2.74
C ASP A 53 0.58 -11.15 -2.67
N ALA A 54 1.39 -11.63 -1.74
CA ALA A 54 2.78 -11.26 -1.61
C ALA A 54 3.63 -12.51 -1.35
N CYS A 55 4.75 -12.61 -2.06
CA CYS A 55 5.62 -13.76 -1.98
C CYS A 55 7.08 -13.33 -1.78
N ASN A 56 7.79 -14.03 -0.90
CA ASN A 56 9.24 -13.85 -0.67
C ASN A 56 10.08 -14.93 -1.39
N THR A 57 9.45 -15.82 -2.15
CA THR A 57 10.09 -16.86 -2.98
C THR A 57 9.76 -16.65 -4.46
N GLY A 58 10.52 -17.27 -5.37
CA GLY A 58 10.34 -17.06 -6.81
C GLY A 58 10.66 -15.61 -7.23
N HIS A 59 9.66 -14.88 -7.75
CA HIS A 59 9.78 -13.49 -8.19
C HIS A 59 10.01 -12.49 -7.04
N ARG A 60 9.76 -12.88 -5.79
CA ARG A 60 9.99 -12.06 -4.59
C ARG A 60 9.29 -10.69 -4.67
N GLY A 61 7.99 -10.72 -4.93
CA GLY A 61 7.20 -9.54 -5.19
C GLY A 61 5.78 -9.64 -4.65
N TRP A 62 4.97 -8.67 -5.04
CA TRP A 62 3.53 -8.68 -4.80
C TRP A 62 2.79 -8.70 -6.13
N GLY A 63 1.57 -9.20 -6.10
CA GLY A 63 0.71 -9.24 -7.27
C GLY A 63 -0.73 -9.00 -6.87
N ALA A 64 -1.46 -8.29 -7.73
CA ALA A 64 -2.85 -7.98 -7.48
C ALA A 64 -3.69 -8.09 -8.75
N VAL A 65 -4.96 -8.42 -8.54
CA VAL A 65 -5.95 -8.64 -9.58
C VAL A 65 -7.21 -7.87 -9.24
N CYS A 66 -7.68 -7.07 -10.19
CA CYS A 66 -8.93 -6.33 -10.09
C CYS A 66 -9.58 -6.21 -11.48
N ASN A 67 -10.88 -6.50 -11.61
CA ASN A 67 -11.61 -6.42 -12.89
C ASN A 67 -10.88 -7.05 -14.09
N ASN A 68 -10.32 -8.26 -13.90
CA ASN A 68 -9.47 -8.99 -14.86
C ASN A 68 -8.12 -8.35 -15.23
N VAL A 69 -7.80 -7.16 -14.73
CA VAL A 69 -6.47 -6.56 -14.83
C VAL A 69 -5.58 -7.18 -13.77
N LYS A 70 -4.37 -7.61 -14.17
CA LYS A 70 -3.34 -8.15 -13.28
C LYS A 70 -2.12 -7.24 -13.29
N ILE A 71 -1.63 -6.91 -12.10
CA ILE A 71 -0.40 -6.16 -11.88
C ILE A 71 0.53 -6.97 -10.97
N SER A 72 1.83 -6.76 -11.12
CA SER A 72 2.86 -7.38 -10.30
C SER A 72 4.11 -6.53 -10.31
N GLU A 73 4.77 -6.43 -9.17
CA GLU A 73 6.07 -5.78 -9.06
C GLU A 73 6.95 -6.53 -8.05
N LYS A 74 8.26 -6.41 -8.22
CA LYS A 74 9.24 -6.95 -7.28
C LYS A 74 9.31 -6.08 -6.04
N PHE A 75 9.52 -6.71 -4.90
CA PHE A 75 9.98 -6.00 -3.72
C PHE A 75 11.46 -5.65 -3.87
N SER A 76 11.84 -4.50 -3.34
CA SER A 76 13.24 -4.13 -3.19
C SER A 76 13.96 -5.08 -2.23
N SER A 77 15.29 -5.12 -2.32
CA SER A 77 16.12 -5.91 -1.40
C SER A 77 15.96 -5.49 0.07
N PHE A 78 15.54 -4.24 0.33
CA PHE A 78 15.27 -3.75 1.67
C PHE A 78 13.91 -4.22 2.19
N GLU A 79 12.88 -4.21 1.34
CA GLU A 79 11.56 -4.73 1.69
C GLU A 79 11.59 -6.23 1.95
N LEU A 80 12.36 -7.00 1.18
CA LEU A 80 12.49 -8.45 1.36
C LEU A 80 13.13 -8.88 2.69
N LYS A 81 13.72 -7.95 3.44
CA LYS A 81 14.19 -8.20 4.82
C LYS A 81 13.06 -8.23 5.84
N LYS A 82 11.87 -7.71 5.47
CA LYS A 82 10.70 -7.64 6.34
C LYS A 82 10.04 -9.01 6.48
N HIS A 83 9.28 -9.19 7.56
CA HIS A 83 8.52 -10.41 7.81
C HIS A 83 7.42 -10.62 6.76
N ILE A 84 7.07 -11.88 6.46
CA ILE A 84 6.08 -12.22 5.41
C ILE A 84 4.71 -11.58 5.64
N ASN A 85 4.27 -11.44 6.90
CA ASN A 85 3.03 -10.73 7.23
C ASN A 85 3.09 -9.26 6.84
N VAL A 86 4.24 -8.61 7.02
CA VAL A 86 4.46 -7.21 6.64
C VAL A 86 4.47 -7.09 5.12
N LEU A 87 5.12 -8.02 4.41
CA LEU A 87 5.08 -8.08 2.95
C LEU A 87 3.66 -8.27 2.42
N GLY A 88 2.85 -9.13 3.06
CA GLY A 88 1.44 -9.31 2.72
C GLY A 88 0.62 -8.03 2.87
N LEU A 89 0.81 -7.30 3.97
CA LEU A 89 0.15 -6.02 4.19
C LEU A 89 0.66 -4.92 3.24
N LEU A 90 1.96 -4.94 2.91
CA LEU A 90 2.57 -4.01 1.97
C LEU A 90 2.06 -4.23 0.55
N GLY A 91 1.96 -5.49 0.12
CA GLY A 91 1.33 -5.83 -1.16
C GLY A 91 -0.12 -5.34 -1.24
N ALA A 92 -0.87 -5.47 -0.14
CA ALA A 92 -2.22 -4.91 -0.06
C ALA A 92 -2.26 -3.39 -0.19
N TYR A 93 -1.32 -2.67 0.46
CA TYR A 93 -1.23 -1.22 0.35
C TYR A 93 -0.89 -0.77 -1.08
N LEU A 94 0.08 -1.41 -1.72
CA LEU A 94 0.48 -1.10 -3.09
C LEU A 94 -0.66 -1.41 -4.07
N ALA A 95 -1.39 -2.51 -3.88
CA ALA A 95 -2.56 -2.85 -4.67
C ALA A 95 -3.69 -1.81 -4.55
N LEU A 96 -3.94 -1.29 -3.34
CA LEU A 96 -4.90 -0.20 -3.11
C LEU A 96 -4.46 1.07 -3.85
N LYS A 97 -3.20 1.46 -3.73
CA LYS A 97 -2.65 2.62 -4.44
C LYS A 97 -2.71 2.48 -5.96
N SER A 98 -2.53 1.28 -6.50
CA SER A 98 -2.64 1.06 -7.93
C SER A 98 -4.08 1.14 -8.44
N PHE A 99 -5.00 0.40 -7.82
CA PHE A 99 -6.34 0.24 -8.38
C PHE A 99 -7.37 1.25 -7.87
N ALA A 100 -7.20 1.75 -6.65
CA ALA A 100 -8.19 2.61 -5.98
C ALA A 100 -7.73 4.08 -5.88
N ARG A 101 -6.66 4.49 -6.57
CA ARG A 101 -6.15 5.87 -6.56
C ARG A 101 -7.21 6.93 -6.90
N ASN A 102 -8.00 6.65 -7.92
CA ASN A 102 -9.03 7.58 -8.39
C ASN A 102 -10.40 7.26 -7.79
N SER A 103 -10.47 6.34 -6.82
CA SER A 103 -11.69 6.04 -6.10
C SER A 103 -11.87 7.06 -4.99
N SER A 104 -13.10 7.55 -4.84
CA SER A 104 -13.49 8.41 -3.74
C SER A 104 -14.88 8.04 -3.25
N ASP A 105 -15.19 8.38 -2.00
CA ASP A 105 -16.53 8.24 -1.40
C ASP A 105 -17.17 6.85 -1.56
N SER A 106 -16.39 5.78 -1.45
CA SER A 106 -16.88 4.42 -1.62
C SER A 106 -16.17 3.41 -0.71
N SER A 107 -16.63 2.16 -0.70
CA SER A 107 -15.94 1.07 0.00
C SER A 107 -15.09 0.26 -0.98
N ILE A 108 -13.85 -0.05 -0.60
CA ILE A 108 -12.96 -0.95 -1.34
C ILE A 108 -12.83 -2.25 -0.55
N LYS A 109 -13.16 -3.38 -1.18
CA LYS A 109 -12.93 -4.70 -0.59
C LYS A 109 -11.57 -5.23 -1.06
N ILE A 110 -10.70 -5.57 -0.12
CA ILE A 110 -9.41 -6.21 -0.41
C ILE A 110 -9.39 -7.64 0.11
N ARG A 111 -9.04 -8.58 -0.77
CA ARG A 111 -8.94 -10.01 -0.48
C ARG A 111 -7.48 -10.41 -0.35
N ILE A 112 -7.14 -11.00 0.79
CA ILE A 112 -5.76 -11.34 1.16
C ILE A 112 -5.77 -12.74 1.78
N ASP A 113 -4.78 -13.58 1.48
CA ASP A 113 -4.64 -14.92 2.08
C ASP A 113 -3.92 -14.92 3.44
N ASN A 114 -3.21 -13.84 3.75
CA ASN A 114 -2.58 -13.61 5.04
C ASN A 114 -3.57 -13.04 6.05
N THR A 115 -3.99 -13.88 7.01
CA THR A 115 -4.92 -13.50 8.08
C THR A 115 -4.39 -12.40 9.00
N SER A 116 -3.07 -12.30 9.20
CA SER A 116 -2.48 -11.23 10.01
C SER A 116 -2.60 -9.87 9.32
N ALA A 117 -2.43 -9.82 8.00
CA ALA A 117 -2.66 -8.61 7.20
C ALA A 117 -4.15 -8.21 7.21
N VAL A 118 -5.06 -9.19 7.06
CA VAL A 118 -6.51 -8.95 7.17
C VAL A 118 -6.87 -8.35 8.53
N ALA A 119 -6.36 -8.96 9.62
CA ALA A 119 -6.58 -8.47 10.98
C ALA A 119 -5.99 -7.07 11.17
N ALA A 120 -4.78 -6.82 10.67
CA ALA A 120 -4.13 -5.51 10.77
C ALA A 120 -4.95 -4.40 10.11
N ILE A 121 -5.51 -4.64 8.93
CA ILE A 121 -6.39 -3.66 8.27
C ILE A 121 -7.67 -3.46 9.08
N ASN A 122 -8.38 -4.55 9.40
CA ASN A 122 -9.70 -4.44 10.04
C ASN A 122 -9.65 -3.90 11.48
N HIS A 123 -8.51 -4.05 12.17
CA HIS A 123 -8.31 -3.57 13.54
C HIS A 123 -7.41 -2.33 13.64
N LEU A 124 -7.10 -1.69 12.51
CA LEU A 124 -6.26 -0.47 12.44
C LEU A 124 -4.84 -0.66 13.01
N GLY A 125 -4.33 -1.88 13.00
CA GLY A 125 -2.99 -2.21 13.52
C GLY A 125 -2.88 -3.61 14.09
N SER A 126 -1.72 -3.90 14.70
CA SER A 126 -1.42 -5.19 15.31
C SER A 126 -0.88 -5.02 16.73
N PRO A 127 -1.41 -5.74 17.74
CA PRO A 127 -0.91 -5.65 19.11
C PRO A 127 0.51 -6.19 19.29
N LEU A 128 0.97 -7.03 18.35
CA LEU A 128 2.23 -7.77 18.46
C LEU A 128 3.33 -7.23 17.52
N SER A 129 2.98 -6.36 16.57
CA SER A 129 3.91 -5.89 15.55
C SER A 129 3.76 -4.38 15.34
N PRO A 130 4.76 -3.60 15.82
CA PRO A 130 4.82 -2.16 15.55
C PRO A 130 4.89 -1.86 14.05
N GLU A 131 5.62 -2.68 13.27
CA GLU A 131 5.77 -2.50 11.83
C GLU A 131 4.45 -2.72 11.07
N LEU A 132 3.68 -3.75 11.42
CA LEU A 132 2.32 -3.93 10.87
C LEU A 132 1.38 -2.78 11.27
N THR A 133 1.54 -2.25 12.48
CA THR A 133 0.72 -1.13 12.97
C THR A 133 1.02 0.14 12.18
N ALA A 134 2.30 0.50 12.01
CA ALA A 134 2.70 1.65 11.21
C ALA A 134 2.17 1.54 9.78
N LEU A 135 2.29 0.38 9.14
CA LEU A 135 1.80 0.18 7.78
C LEU A 135 0.27 0.17 7.68
N ALA A 136 -0.43 -0.35 8.69
CA ALA A 136 -1.90 -0.25 8.75
C ALA A 136 -2.34 1.21 8.92
N GLN A 137 -1.63 2.01 9.72
CA GLN A 137 -1.88 3.44 9.86
C GLN A 137 -1.64 4.18 8.54
N ASP A 138 -0.62 3.83 7.78
CA ASP A 138 -0.39 4.40 6.44
C ASP A 138 -1.54 4.08 5.48
N ILE A 139 -2.02 2.83 5.47
CA ILE A 139 -3.17 2.40 4.66
C ILE A 139 -4.42 3.23 5.02
N TRP A 140 -4.74 3.37 6.31
CA TRP A 140 -5.92 4.10 6.75
C TRP A 140 -5.78 5.61 6.56
N SER A 141 -4.60 6.18 6.76
CA SER A 141 -4.33 7.60 6.47
C SER A 141 -4.54 7.90 4.99
N TRP A 142 -4.03 7.03 4.11
CA TRP A 142 -4.28 7.12 2.67
C TRP A 142 -5.77 6.97 2.35
N ALA A 143 -6.47 6.01 2.94
CA ALA A 143 -7.90 5.79 2.71
C ALA A 143 -8.75 6.99 3.15
N MET A 144 -8.45 7.56 4.32
CA MET A 144 -9.14 8.75 4.84
C MET A 144 -8.96 9.95 3.92
N ALA A 145 -7.74 10.17 3.40
CA ALA A 145 -7.48 11.25 2.45
C ALA A 145 -8.31 11.13 1.15
N HIS A 146 -8.72 9.90 0.78
CA HIS A 146 -9.57 9.64 -0.38
C HIS A 146 -11.06 9.44 -0.02
N ASN A 147 -11.43 9.62 1.27
CA ASN A 147 -12.78 9.35 1.79
C ASN A 147 -13.26 7.90 1.48
N LEU A 148 -12.33 6.95 1.54
CA LEU A 148 -12.56 5.53 1.30
C LEU A 148 -12.75 4.75 2.60
N ASN A 149 -13.59 3.73 2.54
CA ASN A 149 -13.70 2.71 3.58
C ASN A 149 -13.07 1.40 3.08
N ILE A 150 -12.10 0.85 3.79
CA ILE A 150 -11.44 -0.40 3.40
C ILE A 150 -12.04 -1.56 4.19
N ILE A 151 -12.34 -2.66 3.49
CA ILE A 151 -12.82 -3.91 4.08
C ILE A 151 -11.85 -5.02 3.67
N ALA A 152 -11.12 -5.60 4.62
CA ALA A 152 -10.27 -6.74 4.36
C ALA A 152 -11.03 -8.05 4.57
N GLU A 153 -10.98 -8.95 3.58
CA GLU A 153 -11.62 -10.27 3.58
C GLU A 153 -10.55 -11.34 3.37
N HIS A 154 -10.54 -12.35 4.22
CA HIS A 154 -9.60 -13.47 4.05
C HIS A 154 -10.01 -14.33 2.84
N ASN A 155 -9.09 -14.52 1.90
CA ASN A 155 -9.26 -15.39 0.75
C ASN A 155 -8.24 -16.53 0.80
N PRO A 156 -8.65 -17.76 1.11
CA PRO A 156 -7.70 -18.88 1.25
C PRO A 156 -6.82 -19.06 0.01
N GLY A 157 -5.54 -19.42 0.21
CA GLY A 157 -4.56 -19.57 -0.87
C GLY A 157 -5.03 -20.45 -2.04
N ALA A 158 -5.77 -21.52 -1.76
CA ALA A 158 -6.37 -22.39 -2.80
C ALA A 158 -7.34 -21.66 -3.74
N LYS A 159 -7.95 -20.56 -3.29
CA LYS A 159 -8.82 -19.66 -4.08
C LYS A 159 -8.07 -18.42 -4.59
N ASN A 160 -6.84 -18.17 -4.10
CA ASN A 160 -6.04 -16.99 -4.41
C ASN A 160 -5.10 -17.18 -5.63
N ILE A 161 -5.39 -18.17 -6.49
CA ILE A 161 -4.51 -18.64 -7.57
C ILE A 161 -4.05 -17.50 -8.49
N LYS A 162 -4.95 -16.58 -8.86
CA LYS A 162 -4.61 -15.51 -9.80
C LYS A 162 -3.65 -14.47 -9.21
N ALA A 163 -3.81 -14.13 -7.94
CA ALA A 163 -2.95 -13.16 -7.27
C ALA A 163 -1.60 -13.81 -6.89
N ASP A 164 -1.61 -15.06 -6.42
CA ASP A 164 -0.39 -15.84 -6.13
C ASP A 164 0.46 -16.05 -7.40
N ALA A 165 -0.17 -16.39 -8.52
CA ALA A 165 0.55 -16.44 -9.79
C ALA A 165 1.15 -15.07 -10.15
N ALA A 166 0.44 -13.97 -9.92
CA ALA A 166 0.95 -12.62 -10.21
C ALA A 166 2.14 -12.26 -9.31
N SER A 167 2.07 -12.53 -8.00
CA SER A 167 3.16 -12.25 -7.04
C SER A 167 4.42 -13.05 -7.34
N ARG A 168 4.27 -14.25 -7.94
CA ARG A 168 5.35 -15.14 -8.36
C ARG A 168 5.87 -14.89 -9.78
N GLY A 169 5.48 -13.79 -10.43
CA GLY A 169 6.06 -13.37 -11.70
C GLY A 169 5.41 -13.97 -12.95
N SER A 170 4.14 -14.41 -12.87
CA SER A 170 3.37 -14.77 -14.08
C SER A 170 3.05 -13.58 -14.99
N VAL A 171 3.20 -12.35 -14.47
CA VAL A 171 3.26 -11.14 -15.27
C VAL A 171 4.72 -10.98 -15.72
N LYS A 172 5.07 -11.67 -16.81
CA LYS A 172 6.34 -11.43 -17.49
C LYS A 172 6.22 -10.16 -18.30
N ASP A 173 6.67 -9.03 -17.78
CA ASP A 173 7.12 -7.94 -18.65
C ASP A 173 8.62 -8.04 -18.79
N SER A 174 9.07 -8.27 -20.03
CA SER A 174 10.48 -8.25 -20.42
C SER A 174 11.06 -6.82 -20.52
N GLU A 175 10.38 -5.84 -19.93
CA GLU A 175 10.48 -4.41 -20.29
C GLU A 175 11.08 -3.53 -19.18
N ASP A 176 11.64 -4.11 -18.11
CA ASP A 176 12.37 -3.38 -17.06
C ASP A 176 13.74 -2.83 -17.52
N TRP A 177 13.96 -2.68 -18.83
CA TRP A 177 15.19 -2.13 -19.38
C TRP A 177 15.09 -0.60 -19.39
N LYS A 178 16.15 0.05 -18.93
CA LYS A 178 16.37 1.48 -19.13
C LYS A 178 17.69 1.71 -19.82
N LEU A 179 17.78 2.83 -20.51
CA LEU A 179 19.06 3.29 -21.03
C LEU A 179 20.02 3.57 -19.87
N ASP A 180 21.31 3.35 -20.09
CA ASP A 180 22.32 3.73 -19.12
C ASP A 180 22.20 5.23 -18.76
N PRO A 181 22.18 5.60 -17.47
CA PRO A 181 21.95 6.99 -17.07
C PRO A 181 22.96 7.99 -17.64
N VAL A 182 24.21 7.56 -17.91
CA VAL A 182 25.24 8.42 -18.51
C VAL A 182 24.91 8.69 -19.97
N ILE A 183 24.52 7.64 -20.72
CA ILE A 183 24.09 7.78 -22.11
C ILE A 183 22.82 8.64 -22.17
N PHE A 184 21.86 8.40 -21.29
CA PHE A 184 20.62 9.17 -21.24
C PHE A 184 20.86 10.65 -20.94
N SER A 185 21.77 10.96 -20.00
CA SER A 185 22.15 12.34 -19.72
C SER A 185 22.72 13.05 -20.96
N ARG A 186 23.52 12.36 -21.77
CA ARG A 186 24.04 12.92 -23.04
C ARG A 186 22.92 13.21 -24.04
N ILE A 187 21.96 12.30 -24.18
CA ILE A 187 20.78 12.46 -25.03
C ILE A 187 19.92 13.65 -24.55
N SER A 188 19.67 13.73 -23.23
CA SER A 188 18.90 14.82 -22.61
C SER A 188 19.55 16.19 -22.84
N ASN A 189 20.88 16.28 -22.84
CA ASN A 189 21.59 17.52 -23.16
C ASN A 189 21.45 17.96 -24.63
N LEU A 190 21.18 17.03 -25.55
CA LEU A 190 21.05 17.31 -26.98
C LEU A 190 19.60 17.65 -27.39
N TRP A 191 18.62 16.93 -26.83
CA TRP A 191 17.22 16.99 -27.26
C TRP A 191 16.23 17.32 -26.14
N GLY A 192 16.70 17.54 -24.92
CA GLY A 192 15.88 17.97 -23.80
C GLY A 192 15.52 19.47 -23.84
N PRO A 193 14.90 19.97 -22.77
CA PRO A 193 14.66 19.28 -21.50
C PRO A 193 13.47 18.31 -21.56
N PHE A 194 13.65 17.10 -21.03
CA PHE A 194 12.55 16.18 -20.75
C PHE A 194 12.18 16.25 -19.26
N SER A 195 10.91 16.01 -18.94
CA SER A 195 10.40 16.10 -17.56
C SER A 195 9.65 14.85 -17.09
N ILE A 196 9.19 13.99 -18.00
CA ILE A 196 8.38 12.81 -17.71
C ILE A 196 8.88 11.62 -18.52
N ASP A 197 8.93 10.45 -17.86
CA ASP A 197 9.21 9.17 -18.50
C ASP A 197 7.91 8.46 -18.89
N LEU A 198 7.72 8.13 -20.17
CA LEU A 198 6.51 7.45 -20.64
C LEU A 198 6.77 5.95 -20.72
N PHE A 199 5.77 5.17 -20.30
CA PHE A 199 5.83 3.69 -20.24
C PHE A 199 6.88 3.12 -19.29
N ALA A 200 7.28 3.88 -18.28
CA ALA A 200 8.21 3.41 -17.27
C ALA A 200 7.51 2.70 -16.09
N SER A 201 8.32 2.00 -15.31
CA SER A 201 8.02 1.31 -14.07
C SER A 201 8.83 1.92 -12.93
N HIS A 202 8.51 1.53 -11.70
CA HIS A 202 9.29 1.90 -10.52
C HIS A 202 10.78 1.51 -10.62
N HIS A 203 11.16 0.56 -11.48
CA HIS A 203 12.54 0.08 -11.58
C HIS A 203 13.33 0.75 -12.72
N ASN A 204 12.65 1.12 -13.82
CA ASN A 204 13.29 1.59 -15.03
C ASN A 204 13.12 3.11 -15.27
N HIS A 205 12.36 3.83 -14.44
CA HIS A 205 12.19 5.27 -14.63
C HIS A 205 13.52 6.04 -14.51
N GLN A 206 13.67 7.07 -15.35
CA GLN A 206 14.82 7.98 -15.33
C GLN A 206 14.50 9.37 -14.77
N PHE A 207 13.21 9.70 -14.66
CA PHE A 207 12.71 10.92 -14.03
C PHE A 207 11.87 10.59 -12.80
N CYS A 208 11.78 11.51 -11.84
CA CYS A 208 10.89 11.34 -10.69
C CYS A 208 9.41 11.18 -11.09
N SER A 209 9.00 11.81 -12.20
CA SER A 209 7.65 11.69 -12.74
C SER A 209 7.63 10.74 -13.93
N PHE A 210 6.73 9.75 -13.90
CA PHE A 210 6.58 8.79 -14.99
C PHE A 210 5.15 8.31 -15.19
N PHE A 211 4.79 7.91 -16.40
CA PHE A 211 3.54 7.22 -16.73
C PHE A 211 3.80 5.75 -16.96
N SER A 212 3.01 4.90 -16.32
CA SER A 212 3.14 3.45 -16.46
C SER A 212 2.16 2.90 -17.50
N TRP A 213 2.51 1.76 -18.09
CA TRP A 213 1.57 1.06 -18.97
C TRP A 213 0.36 0.52 -18.21
N ARG A 214 0.59 -0.05 -17.02
CA ARG A 214 -0.43 -0.60 -16.12
C ARG A 214 -0.54 0.20 -14.83
N PRO A 215 -1.63 0.06 -14.05
CA PRO A 215 -1.73 0.72 -12.75
C PRO A 215 -0.53 0.43 -11.85
N ASN A 216 0.25 1.47 -11.52
CA ASN A 216 1.44 1.41 -10.69
C ASN A 216 1.28 2.43 -9.54
N PRO A 217 1.67 2.08 -8.30
CA PRO A 217 1.41 2.91 -7.13
C PRO A 217 2.27 4.18 -7.09
N SER A 218 3.40 4.20 -7.82
CA SER A 218 4.39 5.28 -7.85
C SER A 218 4.34 6.10 -9.15
N ALA A 219 3.63 5.64 -10.19
CA ALA A 219 3.46 6.37 -11.44
C ALA A 219 2.57 7.60 -11.25
N LEU A 220 2.75 8.66 -12.05
CA LEU A 220 1.87 9.83 -12.05
C LEU A 220 0.50 9.52 -12.67
N ALA A 221 0.47 8.71 -13.74
CA ALA A 221 -0.73 8.20 -14.40
C ALA A 221 -0.43 6.85 -15.06
N PHE A 222 -1.48 6.13 -15.50
CA PHE A 222 -1.33 4.93 -16.32
C PHE A 222 -2.02 5.11 -17.68
N ILE A 223 -1.53 4.45 -18.72
CA ILE A 223 -1.88 4.64 -20.14
C ILE A 223 -1.34 5.98 -20.69
N ALA A 224 -0.02 6.02 -20.91
CA ALA A 224 0.71 7.19 -21.39
C ALA A 224 0.15 7.83 -22.69
N LEU A 225 -0.54 7.05 -23.53
CA LEU A 225 -1.10 7.53 -24.81
C LEU A 225 -2.39 8.36 -24.68
N ILE A 226 -2.98 8.47 -23.49
CA ILE A 226 -4.24 9.20 -23.27
C ILE A 226 -4.00 10.50 -22.47
N GLN A 227 -2.75 10.80 -22.12
CA GLN A 227 -2.39 11.97 -21.32
C GLN A 227 -1.76 13.00 -22.27
N ASP A 228 -2.58 13.94 -22.74
CA ASP A 228 -2.16 15.13 -23.52
C ASP A 228 -1.49 16.19 -22.62
#